data_AF-A0AAU8MPS1-F1
#
_entry.id   AF-A0AAU8MPS1-F1
#
_cell.length_a   1.000
_cell.length_b   1.000
_cell.length_c   1.000
_cell.angle_alpha   90.00
_cell.angle_beta   90.00
_cell.angle_gamma   90.00
#
_symmetry.space_group_name_H-M   'P 1'
#
loop_
_entity.id
_entity.type
_entity.pdbx_description
1 polymer ?
#
loop_
_entity_poly.entity_id
_entity_poly.type
_entity_poly.pdbx_seq_one_letter_code
_entity_poly.pdbx_strand_id
1 'polypeptide(L)'
;MMTLPQLQSFLLLGAALNYAILLLGFLAWVLIGDALCRLHARWFTLDRAQIHQAAYLLFGAYKLAIWLFFIVPWLTLYLLRQG
;
A
#
# COMPACT_ATOMS: atom_id res chain seq x y z
N MET A 1 23.61 8.90 -13.38
CA MET A 1 22.74 9.99 -12.90
C MET A 1 21.34 9.75 -13.45
N MET A 2 20.28 9.84 -12.63
CA MET A 2 18.90 9.75 -13.11
C MET A 2 18.46 11.09 -13.72
N THR A 3 17.76 11.06 -14.84
CA THR A 3 17.14 12.24 -15.46
C THR A 3 15.71 12.46 -14.93
N LEU A 4 15.15 13.66 -15.13
CA LEU A 4 13.77 13.97 -14.70
C LEU A 4 12.73 13.01 -15.29
N PRO A 5 12.75 12.65 -16.60
CA PRO A 5 11.81 11.66 -17.15
C PRO A 5 11.97 10.27 -16.53
N GLN A 6 13.20 9.86 -16.20
CA GLN A 6 13.46 8.59 -15.52
C GLN A 6 12.91 8.60 -14.10
N LEU A 7 13.05 9.71 -13.36
CA LEU A 7 12.48 9.88 -12.03
C LEU A 7 10.95 9.84 -12.05
N GLN A 8 10.32 10.53 -13.01
CA GLN A 8 8.87 10.51 -13.16
C GLN A 8 8.36 9.09 -13.49
N SER A 9 9.07 8.36 -14.36
CA SER A 9 8.72 6.96 -14.67
C SER A 9 8.89 6.04 -13.46
N PHE A 10 9.97 6.22 -12.69
CA PHE A 10 10.22 5.46 -11.46
C PHE A 10 9.12 5.69 -10.42
N LEU A 11 8.71 6.94 -10.17
CA LEU A 11 7.67 7.26 -9.21
C LEU A 11 6.32 6.64 -9.62
N LEU A 12 5.99 6.68 -10.92
CA LEU A 12 4.74 6.09 -11.42
C LEU A 12 4.74 4.55 -11.32
N LEU A 13 5.81 3.90 -11.79
CA LEU A 13 5.95 2.45 -11.71
C LEU A 13 6.01 1.99 -10.26
N GLY A 14 6.69 2.73 -9.40
CA GLY A 14 6.71 2.50 -7.96
C GLY A 14 5.30 2.57 -7.35
N ALA A 15 4.52 3.61 -7.68
CA ALA A 15 3.13 3.70 -7.24
C ALA A 15 2.30 2.49 -7.71
N ALA A 16 2.43 2.10 -8.98
CA ALA A 16 1.70 0.98 -9.57
C ALA A 16 2.04 -0.36 -8.90
N LEU A 17 3.33 -0.65 -8.70
CA LEU A 17 3.80 -1.87 -8.04
C LEU A 17 3.36 -1.93 -6.57
N ASN A 18 3.46 -0.82 -5.83
CA ASN A 18 2.99 -0.79 -4.45
C ASN A 18 1.46 -0.97 -4.38
N TYR A 19 0.69 -0.41 -5.31
CA TYR A 19 -0.75 -0.69 -5.38
C TYR A 19 -1.07 -2.14 -5.73
N ALA A 20 -0.29 -2.78 -6.61
CA ALA A 20 -0.43 -4.20 -6.89
C ALA A 20 -0.19 -5.05 -5.63
N ILE A 21 0.84 -4.75 -4.85
CA ILE A 21 1.11 -5.41 -3.55
C ILE A 21 -0.05 -5.18 -2.58
N LEU A 22 -0.55 -3.94 -2.47
CA LEU A 22 -1.68 -3.61 -1.62
C LEU A 22 -2.93 -4.40 -2.02
N LEU A 23 -3.22 -4.51 -3.32
CA LEU A 23 -4.36 -5.27 -3.85
C LEU A 23 -4.20 -6.77 -3.63
N LEU A 24 -2.99 -7.32 -3.79
CA LEU A 24 -2.70 -8.72 -3.49
C LEU A 24 -2.93 -9.02 -1.99
N GLY A 25 -2.44 -8.15 -1.10
CA GLY A 25 -2.67 -8.26 0.34
C GLY A 25 -4.15 -8.16 0.70
N PHE A 26 -4.87 -7.22 0.07
CA PHE A 26 -6.32 -7.08 0.23
C PHE A 26 -7.07 -8.32 -0.26
N LEU A 27 -6.72 -8.86 -1.43
CA LEU A 27 -7.36 -10.05 -1.97
C LEU A 27 -7.07 -11.28 -1.10
N ALA A 28 -5.84 -11.45 -0.63
CA ALA A 28 -5.49 -12.50 0.32
C ALA A 28 -6.29 -12.36 1.63
N TRP A 29 -6.50 -11.13 2.10
CA TRP A 29 -7.36 -10.86 3.26
C TRP A 29 -8.82 -11.23 3.01
N VAL A 30 -9.39 -10.87 1.86
CA VAL A 30 -10.78 -11.21 1.53
C VAL A 30 -10.98 -12.71 1.35
N LEU A 31 -10.04 -13.40 0.70
CA LEU A 31 -10.18 -14.84 0.38
C LEU A 31 -9.84 -15.76 1.55
N ILE A 32 -8.84 -15.39 2.36
CA ILE A 32 -8.22 -16.28 3.35
C ILE A 32 -8.11 -15.63 4.74
N GLY A 33 -8.59 -14.38 4.90
CA GLY A 33 -8.48 -13.60 6.14
C GLY A 33 -9.15 -14.27 7.33
N ASP A 34 -10.25 -15.00 7.13
CA ASP A 34 -10.91 -15.72 8.21
C ASP A 34 -10.08 -16.89 8.75
N ALA A 35 -9.38 -17.61 7.87
CA ALA A 35 -8.46 -18.66 8.29
C ALA A 35 -7.23 -18.08 8.96
N LEU A 36 -6.72 -16.96 8.44
CA LEU A 36 -5.61 -16.21 9.06
C LEU A 36 -5.99 -15.65 10.43
N CYS A 37 -7.21 -15.12 10.61
CA CYS A 37 -7.72 -14.65 11.90
C CYS A 37 -7.79 -15.79 12.91
N ARG A 38 -8.31 -16.97 12.52
CA ARG A 38 -8.36 -18.14 13.40
C ARG A 38 -6.97 -18.63 13.77
N LEU A 39 -6.01 -18.58 12.86
CA LEU A 39 -4.62 -18.95 13.14
C LEU A 39 -3.97 -17.94 14.11
N HIS A 40 -4.10 -16.64 13.82
CA HIS A 40 -3.53 -15.59 14.65
C HIS A 40 -4.16 -15.57 16.04
N ALA A 41 -5.47 -15.78 16.18
CA ALA A 41 -6.15 -15.88 17.48
C ALA A 41 -5.68 -17.09 18.33
N ARG A 42 -5.14 -18.14 17.69
CA ARG A 42 -4.56 -19.30 18.39
C ARG A 42 -3.11 -19.08 18.83
N TRP A 43 -2.37 -18.25 18.10
CA TRP A 43 -0.95 -17.95 18.39
C TRP A 43 -0.77 -16.71 19.26
N PHE A 44 -1.69 -15.76 19.14
CA PHE A 44 -1.75 -14.51 19.88
C PHE A 44 -3.16 -14.42 20.46
N THR A 45 -3.31 -14.13 21.74
CA THR A 45 -4.62 -13.92 22.40
C THR A 45 -5.26 -12.60 21.92
N LEU A 46 -5.49 -12.49 20.61
CA LEU A 46 -6.08 -11.37 19.92
C LEU A 46 -7.51 -11.72 19.52
N ASP A 47 -8.43 -10.81 19.80
CA ASP A 47 -9.79 -10.93 19.31
C ASP A 47 -9.86 -10.57 17.81
N ARG A 48 -10.86 -11.11 17.12
CA ARG A 48 -11.11 -10.88 15.69
C ARG A 48 -11.24 -9.39 15.38
N ALA A 49 -11.85 -8.60 16.27
CA ALA A 49 -11.96 -7.15 16.11
C ALA A 49 -10.58 -6.45 16.07
N GLN A 50 -9.65 -6.86 16.94
CA GLN A 50 -8.29 -6.30 16.98
C GLN A 50 -7.51 -6.65 15.72
N ILE A 51 -7.66 -7.88 15.23
CA ILE A 51 -7.05 -8.35 14.00
C ILE A 51 -7.55 -7.55 12.77
N HIS A 52 -8.87 -7.32 12.66
CA HIS A 52 -9.44 -6.46 11.61
C HIS A 52 -8.99 -5.01 11.72
N GLN A 53 -8.95 -4.45 12.92
CA GLN A 53 -8.46 -3.09 13.14
C GLN A 53 -6.99 -2.94 12.73
N ALA A 54 -6.14 -3.90 13.10
CA ALA A 54 -4.73 -3.90 12.72
C ALA A 54 -4.55 -4.01 11.20
N ALA A 55 -5.30 -4.89 10.53
CA ALA A 55 -5.28 -5.01 9.08
C ALA A 55 -5.74 -3.73 8.38
N TYR A 56 -6.83 -3.11 8.86
CA TYR A 56 -7.33 -1.85 8.34
C TYR A 56 -6.30 -0.72 8.49
N LEU A 57 -5.68 -0.59 9.67
CA LEU A 57 -4.63 0.39 9.92
C LEU A 57 -3.42 0.15 9.02
N LEU A 58 -2.99 -1.10 8.84
CA LEU A 58 -1.86 -1.44 7.99
C LEU A 58 -2.14 -1.11 6.52
N PHE A 59 -3.29 -1.51 5.99
CA PHE A 59 -3.67 -1.19 4.60
C PHE A 59 -3.83 0.31 4.39
N GLY A 60 -4.43 1.02 5.35
CA GLY A 60 -4.57 2.47 5.33
C GLY A 60 -3.23 3.18 5.34
N ALA A 61 -2.34 2.82 6.28
CA ALA A 61 -1.01 3.41 6.41
C ALA A 61 -0.15 3.14 5.17
N TYR A 62 -0.19 1.91 4.63
CA TYR A 62 0.54 1.57 3.42
C TYR A 62 0.03 2.36 2.21
N LYS A 63 -1.30 2.49 2.05
CA LYS A 63 -1.91 3.33 1.02
C LYS A 63 -1.48 4.79 1.13
N LEU A 64 -1.44 5.35 2.34
CA LEU A 64 -0.97 6.72 2.59
C LEU A 64 0.52 6.89 2.27
N ALA A 65 1.35 5.89 2.57
CA ALA A 65 2.76 5.92 2.20
C ALA A 65 2.93 5.96 0.66
N ILE A 66 2.13 5.20 -0.09
CA ILE A 66 2.15 5.26 -1.57
C ILE A 66 1.82 6.68 -2.05
N TRP A 67 0.81 7.31 -1.46
CA TRP A 67 0.43 8.66 -1.82
C TRP A 67 1.56 9.66 -1.53
N LEU A 68 2.10 9.62 -0.30
CA LEU A 68 3.10 10.58 0.16
C LEU A 68 4.43 10.44 -0.60
N PHE A 69 4.90 9.23 -0.84
CA PHE A 69 6.24 8.98 -1.37
C PHE A 69 6.30 8.79 -2.90
N PHE A 70 5.17 8.46 -3.55
CA PHE A 70 5.16 8.19 -4.99
C PHE A 70 4.23 9.11 -5.75
N ILE A 71 2.94 9.16 -5.39
CA ILE A 71 1.94 9.91 -6.17
C ILE A 71 2.15 11.41 -6.04
N VAL A 72 2.30 11.94 -4.82
CA VAL A 72 2.49 13.37 -4.60
C VAL A 72 3.76 13.88 -5.31
N PRO A 73 4.95 13.26 -5.16
CA PRO A 73 6.13 13.69 -5.91
C PRO A 73 5.98 13.58 -7.43
N TRP A 74 5.33 12.51 -7.91
CA TRP A 74 5.05 12.35 -9.34
C TRP A 74 4.18 13.49 -9.87
N LEU A 75 3.11 13.82 -9.14
CA LEU A 75 2.18 14.89 -9.50
C LEU A 75 2.88 16.24 -9.49
N THR A 76 3.73 16.51 -8.49
CA THR A 76 4.56 17.72 -8.43
C THR A 76 5.43 17.86 -9.68
N LEU A 77 6.14 16.80 -10.09
CA LEU A 77 6.96 16.83 -11.31
C LEU A 77 6.11 17.03 -12.58
N TYR A 78 4.93 16.42 -12.63
CA TYR A 78 4.01 16.57 -13.75
C TYR A 78 3.47 18.00 -13.88
N LEU A 79 3.14 18.66 -12.77
CA LEU A 79 2.68 20.05 -12.75
C LEU A 79 3.79 21.02 -13.10
N LEU A 80 5.00 20.81 -12.57
CA LEU A 80 6.17 21.64 -12.90
C LEU A 80 6.56 21.62 -14.38
N ARG A 81 6.23 20.55 -15.10
CA ARG A 81 6.50 20.44 -16.54
C ARG A 81 5.44 21.15 -17.41
N GLN A 82 4.28 21.47 -16.85
CA GLN A 82 3.18 22.11 -17.58
C GLN A 82 3.13 23.64 -17.42
N GLY A 83 3.82 24.18 -16.42
CA GLY A 83 4.04 25.63 -16.26
C GLY A 83 5.32 26.08 -16.93
#